data_AF-A0A382AG35-F1
#
_entry.id   AF-A0A382AG35-F1
#
_cell.length_a   1.000
_cell.length_b   1.000
_cell.length_c   1.000
_cell.angle_alpha   90.00
_cell.angle_beta   90.00
_cell.angle_gamma   90.00
#
_symmetry.space_group_name_H-M   'P 1'
#
loop_
_entity.id
_entity.type
_entity.pdbx_description
1 polymer ?
#
loop_
_entity_poly.entity_id
_entity_poly.type
_entity_poly.pdbx_seq_one_letter_code
_entity_poly.pdbx_strand_id
1 'polypeptide(L)'
;MLKIGNINSVTLPLDAQINHLFGRQKAMDFLTSMKISSSGLNVQRKLMETVSSNLANIETTRTPEGGPYRRKELVVTALPIEDQFNEILKSELGDNVLQSMITEIIEDQSEPRLVFNPNHPDANETGYVAMPNVDLMTEMVNLVTSTRGFEANVTAMNAAKSMAQRAIELGR
;
A
#
# COMPACT_ATOMS: atom_id res chain seq x y z
N MET A 1 -48.69 1.31 47.56
CA MET A 1 -48.78 -0.06 48.10
C MET A 1 -47.88 -0.95 47.25
N LEU A 2 -46.81 -1.47 47.84
CA LEU A 2 -45.79 -2.30 47.19
C LEU A 2 -46.39 -3.58 46.59
N LYS A 3 -45.86 -4.03 45.46
CA LYS A 3 -45.70 -5.47 45.20
C LYS A 3 -44.27 -5.73 44.74
N ILE A 4 -43.66 -6.65 45.47
CA ILE A 4 -42.24 -6.98 45.53
C ILE A 4 -42.06 -8.28 44.73
N GLY A 5 -40.98 -8.38 43.95
CA GLY A 5 -40.31 -9.64 43.66
C GLY A 5 -40.68 -10.37 42.35
N ASN A 6 -39.79 -10.29 41.37
CA ASN A 6 -39.05 -11.47 40.96
C ASN A 6 -37.63 -11.06 40.52
N ILE A 7 -36.67 -11.36 41.37
CA ILE A 7 -35.25 -11.09 41.22
C ILE A 7 -34.65 -12.41 40.73
N ASN A 8 -34.47 -12.55 39.42
CA ASN A 8 -33.51 -13.51 38.88
C ASN A 8 -32.35 -12.71 38.30
N SER A 9 -31.52 -12.26 39.23
CA SER A 9 -30.16 -11.80 39.03
C SER A 9 -29.31 -12.94 38.46
N VAL A 10 -29.04 -12.89 37.16
CA VAL A 10 -27.75 -13.35 36.64
C VAL A 10 -27.05 -12.13 36.07
N THR A 11 -26.65 -11.25 36.99
CA THR A 11 -25.63 -10.25 36.72
C THR A 11 -24.34 -11.01 36.44
N LEU A 12 -24.05 -11.25 35.15
CA LEU A 12 -22.67 -11.48 34.74
C LEU A 12 -21.86 -10.30 35.30
N PRO A 13 -20.76 -10.53 36.03
CA PRO A 13 -20.01 -9.45 36.64
C PRO A 13 -19.62 -8.45 35.56
N LEU A 14 -19.86 -7.16 35.81
CA LEU A 14 -19.60 -6.05 34.89
C LEU A 14 -18.16 -6.10 34.34
N ASP A 15 -17.25 -6.68 35.12
CA ASP A 15 -15.84 -6.93 34.83
C ASP A 15 -15.62 -7.88 33.63
N ALA A 16 -16.53 -8.82 33.37
CA ALA A 16 -16.42 -9.79 32.27
C ALA A 16 -16.85 -9.18 30.91
N GLN A 17 -17.80 -8.25 30.90
CA GLN A 17 -18.20 -7.52 29.68
C GLN A 17 -17.15 -6.48 29.28
N ILE A 18 -16.50 -5.84 30.26
CA ILE A 18 -15.42 -4.87 30.02
C ILE A 18 -14.18 -5.57 29.42
N ASN A 19 -13.75 -6.70 29.96
CA ASN A 19 -12.61 -7.45 29.40
C ASN A 19 -12.87 -8.00 27.99
N HIS A 20 -14.11 -8.44 27.71
CA HIS A 20 -14.47 -9.01 26.41
C HIS A 20 -14.59 -7.96 25.31
N LEU A 21 -14.98 -6.71 25.63
CA LEU A 21 -15.01 -5.59 24.69
C LEU A 21 -13.60 -5.04 24.40
N PHE A 22 -12.77 -4.88 25.44
CA PHE A 22 -11.40 -4.35 25.27
C PHE A 22 -10.44 -5.33 24.56
N GLY A 23 -10.56 -6.64 24.81
CA GLY A 23 -9.72 -7.65 24.13
C GLY A 23 -10.03 -7.80 22.64
N ARG A 24 -11.31 -7.71 22.26
CA ARG A 24 -11.77 -7.86 20.88
C ARG A 24 -11.44 -6.63 20.03
N GLN A 25 -11.49 -5.43 20.61
CA GLN A 25 -11.16 -4.17 19.94
C GLN A 25 -9.66 -4.08 19.60
N LYS A 26 -8.76 -4.49 20.51
CA LYS A 26 -7.30 -4.51 20.26
C LYS A 26 -6.85 -5.58 19.27
N ALA A 27 -7.46 -6.76 19.29
CA ALA A 27 -7.15 -7.82 18.33
C ALA A 27 -7.58 -7.43 16.90
N MET A 28 -8.73 -6.76 16.75
CA MET A 28 -9.18 -6.19 15.47
C MET A 28 -8.27 -5.05 14.98
N ASP A 29 -7.77 -4.20 15.87
CA ASP A 29 -6.83 -3.12 15.54
C ASP A 29 -5.47 -3.65 15.06
N PHE A 30 -4.90 -4.67 15.74
CA PHE A 30 -3.65 -5.31 15.31
C PHE A 30 -3.77 -5.99 13.93
N LEU A 31 -4.85 -6.75 13.70
CA LEU A 31 -5.08 -7.41 12.41
C LEU A 31 -5.30 -6.39 11.29
N THR A 32 -5.96 -5.27 11.59
CA THR A 32 -6.16 -4.15 10.65
C THR A 32 -4.83 -3.46 10.33
N SER A 33 -4.01 -3.15 11.33
CA SER A 33 -2.68 -2.59 11.16
C SER A 33 -1.78 -3.49 10.29
N MET A 34 -1.80 -4.81 10.51
CA MET A 34 -1.04 -5.75 9.67
C MET A 34 -1.54 -5.77 8.21
N LYS A 35 -2.85 -5.72 7.98
CA LYS A 35 -3.42 -5.66 6.61
C LYS A 35 -2.97 -4.38 5.89
N ILE A 36 -3.03 -3.23 6.56
CA ILE A 36 -2.58 -1.95 6.02
C ILE A 36 -1.08 -2.00 5.72
N SER A 37 -0.25 -2.44 6.68
CA SER A 37 1.19 -2.61 6.49
C SER A 37 1.51 -3.50 5.30
N SER A 38 0.86 -4.66 5.18
CA SER A 38 1.05 -5.59 4.05
C SER A 38 0.69 -4.94 2.71
N SER A 39 -0.43 -4.24 2.63
CA SER A 39 -0.81 -3.51 1.42
C SER A 39 0.20 -2.40 1.08
N GLY A 40 0.72 -1.68 2.08
CA GLY A 40 1.74 -0.65 1.88
C GLY A 40 3.07 -1.22 1.40
N LEU A 41 3.47 -2.38 1.93
CA LEU A 41 4.66 -3.09 1.47
C LEU A 41 4.52 -3.57 0.02
N ASN A 42 3.33 -4.03 -0.39
CA ASN A 42 3.05 -4.37 -1.78
C ASN A 42 3.22 -3.14 -2.70
N VAL A 43 2.66 -1.99 -2.29
CA VAL A 43 2.79 -0.73 -3.04
C VAL A 43 4.24 -0.32 -3.18
N GLN A 44 5.00 -0.28 -2.09
CA GLN A 44 6.40 0.14 -2.12
C GLN A 44 7.26 -0.80 -2.98
N ARG A 45 7.01 -2.11 -2.93
CA ARG A 45 7.65 -3.06 -3.85
C ARG A 45 7.29 -2.78 -5.31
N LYS A 46 6.02 -2.50 -5.61
CA LYS A 46 5.58 -2.19 -6.97
C LYS A 46 6.17 -0.89 -7.50
N LEU A 47 6.35 0.12 -6.64
CA LEU A 47 7.09 1.34 -6.96
C LEU A 47 8.54 1.01 -7.34
N MET A 48 9.23 0.22 -6.52
CA MET A 48 10.61 -0.20 -6.81
C MET A 48 10.71 -0.96 -8.15
N GLU A 49 9.80 -1.88 -8.43
CA GLU A 49 9.73 -2.60 -9.71
C GLU A 49 9.53 -1.63 -10.90
N THR A 50 8.64 -0.65 -10.75
CA THR A 50 8.31 0.32 -11.80
C THR A 50 9.49 1.26 -12.06
N VAL A 51 10.06 1.83 -11.01
CA VAL A 51 11.24 2.71 -11.08
C VAL A 51 12.45 1.96 -11.65
N SER A 52 12.67 0.71 -11.24
CA SER A 52 13.73 -0.13 -11.81
C SER A 52 13.50 -0.42 -13.30
N SER A 53 12.24 -0.61 -13.72
CA SER A 53 11.91 -0.79 -15.14
C SER A 53 12.19 0.50 -15.93
N ASN A 54 11.81 1.67 -15.40
CA ASN A 54 12.08 2.96 -16.01
C ASN A 54 13.59 3.18 -16.17
N LEU A 55 14.36 2.93 -15.12
CA LEU A 55 15.81 3.09 -15.12
C LEU A 55 16.50 2.13 -16.10
N ALA A 56 16.06 0.87 -16.16
CA ALA A 56 16.62 -0.12 -17.07
C ALA A 56 16.38 0.22 -18.56
N ASN A 57 15.29 0.95 -18.86
CA ASN A 57 14.89 1.30 -20.22
C ASN A 57 15.10 2.79 -20.55
N ILE A 58 15.88 3.54 -19.74
CA ILE A 58 16.12 4.99 -19.95
C ILE A 58 16.80 5.29 -21.30
N GLU A 59 17.64 4.37 -21.78
CA GLU A 59 18.33 4.46 -23.08
C GLU A 59 17.64 3.64 -24.18
N THR A 60 16.45 3.09 -23.94
CA THR A 60 15.78 2.22 -24.90
C THR A 60 15.01 3.02 -25.95
N THR A 61 15.63 3.17 -27.12
CA THR A 61 15.11 3.87 -28.30
C THR A 61 14.16 3.04 -29.15
N ARG A 62 14.16 1.70 -28.98
CA ARG A 62 13.38 0.76 -29.78
C ARG A 62 12.75 -0.33 -28.93
N THR A 63 11.43 -0.33 -28.83
CA THR A 63 10.64 -1.41 -28.24
C THR A 63 10.15 -2.39 -29.32
N PRO A 64 9.69 -3.61 -28.96
CA PRO A 64 9.10 -4.56 -29.91
C PRO A 64 7.87 -4.03 -30.65
N GLU A 65 7.15 -3.06 -30.05
CA GLU A 65 5.95 -2.43 -30.59
C GLU A 65 6.26 -1.25 -31.53
N GLY A 66 7.52 -0.82 -31.57
CA GLY A 66 7.98 0.34 -32.33
C GLY A 66 7.99 1.61 -31.49
N GLY A 67 9.08 2.37 -31.59
CA GLY A 67 9.29 3.63 -30.86
C GLY A 67 10.07 3.48 -29.55
N PRO A 68 10.36 4.59 -28.86
CA PRO A 68 11.10 4.60 -27.61
C PRO A 68 10.26 4.09 -26.44
N TYR A 69 10.92 3.62 -25.39
CA TYR A 69 10.28 3.24 -24.14
C TYR A 69 9.47 4.40 -23.54
N ARG A 70 8.25 4.11 -23.07
CA ARG A 70 7.42 5.05 -22.34
C ARG A 70 7.59 4.84 -20.85
N ARG A 71 7.83 5.95 -20.14
CA ARG A 71 7.93 5.96 -18.67
C ARG A 71 6.65 5.42 -18.07
N LYS A 72 6.79 4.52 -17.10
CA LYS A 72 5.68 3.93 -16.36
C LYS A 72 5.51 4.64 -15.04
N GLU A 73 4.28 4.96 -14.69
CA GLU A 73 3.91 5.56 -13.42
C GLU A 73 2.97 4.64 -12.65
N LEU A 74 3.18 4.55 -11.34
CA LEU A 74 2.31 3.79 -10.46
C LEU A 74 1.24 4.70 -9.87
N VAL A 75 -0.02 4.46 -10.23
CA VAL A 75 -1.16 5.09 -9.59
C VAL A 75 -1.62 4.20 -8.44
N VAL A 76 -1.63 4.76 -7.23
CA VAL A 76 -2.08 4.08 -6.03
C VAL A 76 -3.46 4.60 -5.68
N THR A 77 -4.46 3.73 -5.80
CA THR A 77 -5.84 4.04 -5.40
C THR A 77 -6.16 3.36 -4.09
N ALA A 78 -6.59 4.18 -3.14
CA ALA A 78 -7.13 3.77 -1.87
C ALA A 78 -8.60 3.37 -2.02
N LEU A 79 -8.91 2.07 -1.99
CA LEU A 79 -10.32 1.63 -1.93
C LEU A 79 -10.76 1.34 -0.50
N PRO A 80 -12.02 1.66 -0.13
CA PRO A 80 -12.64 1.07 1.05
C PRO A 80 -12.60 -0.45 0.96
N ILE A 81 -12.33 -1.12 2.08
CA ILE A 81 -12.50 -2.57 2.13
C ILE A 81 -14.01 -2.82 2.08
N GLU A 82 -14.54 -3.20 0.92
CA GLU A 82 -15.91 -3.72 0.79
C GLU A 82 -15.87 -5.26 0.84
N ASP A 83 -15.59 -5.81 2.03
CA ASP A 83 -15.95 -7.20 2.27
C ASP A 83 -17.47 -7.25 2.51
N GLN A 84 -18.19 -8.20 1.91
CA GLN A 84 -19.62 -8.45 2.19
C GLN A 84 -19.90 -8.74 3.68
N PHE A 85 -18.85 -9.03 4.45
CA PHE A 85 -18.89 -9.14 5.92
C PHE A 85 -19.00 -7.78 6.64
N ASN A 86 -18.67 -6.67 5.97
CA ASN A 86 -18.71 -5.32 6.52
C ASN A 86 -20.13 -4.76 6.65
N GLU A 87 -21.14 -5.22 5.89
CA GLU A 87 -22.52 -4.76 6.11
C GLU A 87 -23.09 -5.22 7.46
N ILE A 88 -22.74 -6.44 7.89
CA ILE A 88 -23.17 -6.98 9.19
C ILE A 88 -22.32 -6.37 10.33
N LEU A 89 -21.05 -6.05 10.07
CA LEU A 89 -20.12 -5.49 11.06
C LEU A 89 -20.25 -3.96 11.24
N LYS A 90 -20.72 -3.22 10.22
CA LYS A 90 -20.97 -1.76 10.24
C LYS A 90 -22.04 -1.33 11.26
N SER A 91 -22.89 -2.25 11.70
CA SER A 91 -23.92 -1.98 12.72
C SER A 91 -23.36 -1.85 14.13
N GLU A 92 -22.16 -2.37 14.41
CA GLU A 92 -21.59 -2.47 15.77
C GLU A 92 -20.24 -1.73 15.89
N LEU A 93 -19.49 -1.57 14.80
CA LEU A 93 -18.18 -0.91 14.78
C LEU A 93 -18.28 0.44 14.08
N GLY A 94 -18.24 1.51 14.86
CA GLY A 94 -18.02 2.86 14.34
C GLY A 94 -16.68 2.95 13.59
N ASP A 95 -16.76 3.66 12.47
CA ASP A 95 -15.71 4.11 11.56
C ASP A 95 -15.03 3.14 10.58
N ASN A 96 -14.90 3.67 9.37
CA ASN A 96 -14.50 3.07 8.11
C ASN A 96 -13.09 2.47 8.16
N VAL A 97 -12.99 1.14 8.18
CA VAL A 97 -11.74 0.44 7.87
C VAL A 97 -11.51 0.49 6.35
N LEU A 98 -10.95 1.62 5.88
CA LEU A 98 -10.21 1.68 4.62
C LEU A 98 -8.85 1.00 4.93
N GLN A 99 -8.21 0.17 4.11
CA GLN A 99 -7.89 0.46 2.72
C GLN A 99 -7.18 -0.77 2.11
N SER A 100 -7.69 -1.31 1.01
CA SER A 100 -6.83 -2.08 0.10
C SER A 100 -6.26 -1.08 -0.92
N MET A 101 -4.94 -1.01 -1.03
CA MET A 101 -4.29 -0.17 -2.04
C MET A 101 -4.24 -0.96 -3.34
N ILE A 102 -5.02 -0.54 -4.34
CA ILE A 102 -4.88 -1.02 -5.71
C ILE A 102 -3.78 -0.21 -6.37
N THR A 103 -2.85 -0.92 -6.99
CA THR A 103 -1.78 -0.33 -7.80
C THR A 103 -2.07 -0.57 -9.27
N GLU A 104 -2.20 0.49 -10.04
CA GLU A 104 -2.29 0.44 -11.50
C GLU A 104 -1.02 1.07 -12.09
N ILE A 105 -0.45 0.42 -13.10
CA ILE A 105 0.67 1.00 -13.85
C ILE A 105 0.11 1.64 -15.11
N ILE A 106 0.31 2.93 -15.25
CA ILE A 106 -0.04 3.70 -16.45
C ILE A 106 1.23 4.11 -17.18
N GLU A 107 1.13 4.29 -18.49
CA GLU A 107 2.21 4.84 -19.30
C GLU A 107 2.05 6.35 -19.48
N ASP A 108 3.16 7.06 -19.32
CA ASP A 108 3.25 8.49 -19.54
C ASP A 108 2.97 8.81 -21.02
N GLN A 109 1.97 9.67 -21.25
CA GLN A 109 1.53 10.11 -22.57
C GLN A 109 2.36 11.30 -23.08
N SER A 110 3.34 11.77 -22.31
CA SER A 110 4.25 12.84 -22.71
C SER A 110 5.03 12.48 -23.98
N GLU A 111 5.38 13.50 -24.75
CA GLU A 111 6.19 13.34 -25.96
C GLU A 111 7.60 12.84 -25.62
N PRO A 112 8.18 11.92 -26.43
CA PRO A 112 9.57 11.50 -26.26
C PRO A 112 10.55 12.66 -26.41
N ARG A 113 11.64 12.62 -25.65
CA ARG A 113 12.70 13.63 -25.70
C ARG A 113 13.52 13.46 -26.98
N LEU A 114 13.55 14.47 -27.84
CA LEU A 114 14.40 14.46 -29.03
C LEU A 114 15.83 14.88 -28.67
N VAL A 115 16.80 14.02 -28.96
CA VAL A 115 18.23 14.28 -28.72
C VAL A 115 18.96 14.28 -30.06
N PHE A 116 19.69 15.34 -30.36
CA PHE A 116 20.51 15.40 -31.58
C PHE A 116 21.73 14.48 -31.44
N ASN A 117 21.74 13.39 -32.20
CA ASN A 117 22.85 12.45 -32.28
C ASN A 117 22.90 11.83 -33.68
N PRO A 118 23.60 12.46 -34.64
CA PRO A 118 23.64 12.01 -36.03
C PRO A 118 24.39 10.67 -36.24
N ASN A 119 25.17 10.22 -35.25
CA ASN A 119 25.89 8.95 -35.31
C ASN A 119 25.08 7.76 -34.73
N HIS A 120 23.86 7.99 -34.24
CA HIS A 120 23.03 6.95 -33.66
C HIS A 120 22.29 6.13 -34.74
N PRO A 121 22.23 4.79 -34.64
CA PRO A 121 21.56 3.94 -35.64
C PRO A 121 20.05 4.20 -35.74
N ASP A 122 19.44 4.73 -34.67
CA ASP A 122 18.02 5.11 -34.63
C ASP A 122 17.76 6.61 -34.89
N ALA A 123 18.76 7.34 -35.41
CA ALA A 123 18.56 8.75 -35.75
C ALA A 123 17.66 8.88 -37.00
N ASN A 124 16.76 9.87 -36.96
CA ASN A 124 15.97 10.25 -38.13
C ASN A 124 16.84 10.94 -39.20
N GLU A 125 16.25 11.24 -40.36
CA GLU A 125 16.94 11.90 -41.51
C GLU A 125 17.60 13.24 -41.14
N THR A 126 17.12 13.88 -40.07
CA THR A 126 17.65 15.15 -39.55
C THR A 126 18.69 14.99 -38.43
N GLY A 127 19.05 13.75 -38.05
CA GLY A 127 20.05 13.45 -37.01
C GLY A 127 19.52 13.45 -35.58
N TYR A 128 18.21 13.44 -35.36
CA TYR A 128 17.57 13.38 -34.04
C TYR A 128 17.12 11.97 -33.68
N VAL A 129 17.31 11.60 -32.42
CA VAL A 129 16.88 10.34 -31.82
C VAL A 129 15.75 10.62 -30.85
N ALA A 130 14.65 9.85 -30.95
CA ALA A 130 13.59 9.88 -29.96
C ALA A 130 14.01 9.03 -28.76
N MET A 131 14.25 9.69 -27.63
CA MET A 131 14.63 9.07 -26.37
C MET A 131 13.43 9.00 -25.41
N PRO A 132 13.36 7.99 -24.54
CA PRO A 132 12.41 7.95 -23.44
C PRO A 132 12.44 9.23 -22.59
N ASN A 133 11.26 9.70 -22.16
CA ASN A 133 11.15 10.81 -21.21
C ASN A 133 11.30 10.31 -19.77
N VAL A 134 12.46 9.75 -19.44
CA VAL A 134 12.80 9.27 -18.10
C VAL A 134 13.92 10.14 -17.53
N ASP A 135 13.67 10.73 -16.36
CA ASP A 135 14.65 11.52 -15.63
C ASP A 135 15.34 10.66 -14.57
N LEU A 136 16.64 10.43 -14.76
CA LEU A 136 17.46 9.59 -13.89
C LEU A 136 17.45 10.07 -12.43
N MET A 137 17.55 11.38 -12.21
CA MET A 137 17.61 11.95 -10.86
C MET A 137 16.30 11.74 -10.13
N THR A 138 15.18 11.95 -10.82
CA THR A 138 13.84 11.77 -10.28
C THR A 138 13.58 10.31 -9.95
N GLU A 139 13.91 9.39 -10.85
CA GLU A 139 13.74 7.94 -10.62
C GLU A 139 14.65 7.44 -9.48
N MET A 140 15.88 7.94 -9.35
CA MET A 140 16.74 7.59 -8.21
C MET A 140 16.17 8.08 -6.87
N VAL A 141 15.64 9.30 -6.82
CA VAL A 141 14.97 9.83 -5.63
C VAL A 141 13.75 8.96 -5.27
N ASN A 142 12.95 8.59 -6.27
CA ASN A 142 11.80 7.70 -6.06
C ASN A 142 12.22 6.33 -5.54
N LEU A 143 13.31 5.75 -6.05
CA LEU A 143 13.85 4.48 -5.59
C LEU A 143 14.27 4.55 -4.11
N VAL A 144 15.06 5.57 -3.76
CA VAL A 144 15.54 5.77 -2.38
C VAL A 144 14.38 5.99 -1.42
N THR A 145 13.41 6.83 -1.81
CA THR A 145 12.24 7.13 -0.99
C THR A 145 11.38 5.88 -0.79
N SER A 146 11.18 5.08 -1.85
CA SER A 146 10.43 3.82 -1.77
C SER A 146 11.12 2.79 -0.88
N THR A 147 12.45 2.68 -0.99
CA THR A 147 13.26 1.76 -0.17
C THR A 147 13.16 2.12 1.31
N ARG A 148 13.32 3.41 1.64
CA ARG A 148 13.18 3.89 3.02
C ARG A 148 11.76 3.68 3.56
N GLY A 149 10.73 3.89 2.73
CA GLY A 149 9.35 3.62 3.09
C GLY A 149 9.10 2.14 3.38
N PHE A 150 9.68 1.24 2.59
CA PHE A 150 9.63 -0.20 2.81
C PHE A 150 10.29 -0.60 4.14
N GLU A 151 11.51 -0.13 4.39
CA GLU A 151 12.26 -0.40 5.63
C GLU A 151 11.53 0.11 6.89
N ALA A 152 10.96 1.31 6.82
CA ALA A 152 10.19 1.90 7.91
C ALA A 152 8.93 1.07 8.22
N ASN A 153 8.20 0.62 7.21
CA ASN A 153 7.00 -0.20 7.38
C ASN A 153 7.34 -1.60 7.93
N VAL A 154 8.41 -2.23 7.44
CA VAL A 154 8.90 -3.51 8.00
C VAL A 154 9.26 -3.35 9.49
N THR A 155 9.94 -2.25 9.85
CA THR A 155 10.27 -1.94 11.25
C THR A 155 9.01 -1.78 12.11
N ALA A 156 8.02 -1.03 11.62
CA ALA A 156 6.75 -0.83 12.31
C ALA A 156 5.99 -2.15 12.49
N MET A 157 5.95 -3.01 11.47
CA MET A 157 5.30 -4.31 11.51
C MET A 157 5.98 -5.25 12.53
N ASN A 158 7.32 -5.24 12.58
CA ASN A 158 8.08 -6.02 13.56
C ASN A 158 7.80 -5.52 14.99
N ALA A 159 7.75 -4.21 15.21
CA ALA A 159 7.39 -3.64 16.51
C ALA A 159 5.97 -4.05 16.93
N ALA A 160 5.00 -3.95 16.03
CA ALA A 160 3.62 -4.40 16.27
C ALA A 160 3.55 -5.89 16.62
N LYS A 161 4.26 -6.74 15.88
CA LYS A 161 4.36 -8.18 16.15
C LYS A 161 4.93 -8.46 17.55
N SER A 162 6.02 -7.81 17.94
CA SER A 162 6.59 -7.98 19.27
C SER A 162 5.65 -7.54 20.39
N MET A 163 4.91 -6.45 20.20
CA MET A 163 3.89 -6.02 21.16
C MET A 163 2.75 -7.04 21.29
N ALA A 164 2.26 -7.57 20.16
CA ALA A 164 1.21 -8.58 20.16
C ALA A 164 1.66 -9.89 20.84
N GLN A 165 2.89 -10.34 20.59
CA GLN A 165 3.46 -11.52 21.24
C GLN A 165 3.54 -11.35 22.76
N ARG A 166 4.04 -10.21 23.24
CA ARG A 166 4.09 -9.90 24.69
C ARG A 166 2.69 -9.84 25.30
N ALA A 167 1.70 -9.31 24.58
CA ALA A 167 0.32 -9.28 25.04
C ALA A 167 -0.27 -10.69 25.19
N ILE A 168 0.05 -11.62 24.27
CA ILE A 168 -0.35 -13.03 24.36
C ILE A 168 0.34 -13.72 25.55
N GLU A 169 1.62 -13.45 25.78
CA GLU A 169 2.38 -13.98 26.92
C GLU A 169 1.82 -13.51 28.27
N LEU A 170 1.42 -12.24 28.38
CA LEU A 170 0.81 -11.67 29.59
C LEU A 170 -0.62 -12.17 29.87
N GLY A 171 -1.32 -12.65 28.85
CA GLY A 171 -2.69 -13.17 28.96
C GLY A 171 -2.77 -14.67 29.32
N ARG A 172 -1.63 -15.34 29.48
CA ARG A 172 -1.52 -16.73 29.95
C ARG A 172 -1.26 -16.79 31.44
#